data_AF-A0A4P7R5G6-F1
#
_entry.id   AF-A0A4P7R5G6-F1
#
_cell.length_a   1.000
_cell.length_b   1.000
_cell.length_c   1.000
_cell.angle_alpha   90.00
_cell.angle_beta   90.00
_cell.angle_gamma   90.00
#
_symmetry.space_group_name_H-M   'P 1'
#
loop_
_entity.id
_entity.type
_entity.pdbx_description
1 polymer ?
#
loop_
_entity_poly.entity_id
_entity_poly.type
_entity_poly.pdbx_seq_one_letter_code
_entity_poly.pdbx_strand_id
1 'polypeptide(L)'
;MFKIYWTGADHAACSQNASLLAKALELVKEKRDAGYSFVTMVAEDPNQVGKPGVDAVVNGKTPDGQDYDWSKAGRAGKPRKHDKVVTHKDH
;
A
#
# COMPACT_ATOMS: atom_id res chain seq x y z
N MET A 1 -1.65 -8.65 -13.02
CA MET A 1 -2.69 -9.60 -12.56
C MET A 1 -2.49 -9.92 -11.09
N PHE A 2 -3.54 -10.29 -10.34
CA PHE A 2 -3.44 -10.77 -8.96
C PHE A 2 -3.59 -12.30 -8.92
N LYS A 3 -2.82 -12.96 -8.07
CA LYS A 3 -2.93 -14.40 -7.82
C LYS A 3 -3.08 -14.65 -6.33
N ILE A 4 -4.10 -15.42 -5.98
CA ILE A 4 -4.47 -15.78 -4.62
C ILE A 4 -4.09 -17.24 -4.43
N TYR A 5 -3.48 -17.56 -3.29
CA TYR A 5 -3.09 -18.91 -2.90
C TYR A 5 -3.67 -19.22 -1.53
N TRP A 6 -4.08 -20.47 -1.32
CA TRP A 6 -4.50 -20.99 -0.03
C TRP A 6 -4.27 -22.50 0.05
N THR A 7 -4.29 -23.05 1.25
CA THR A 7 -4.26 -24.49 1.49
C THR A 7 -5.69 -25.00 1.65
N GLY A 8 -6.08 -25.95 0.80
CA GLY A 8 -7.39 -26.62 0.81
C GLY A 8 -7.60 -27.51 2.03
N ALA A 9 -8.83 -28.01 2.20
CA ALA A 9 -9.20 -28.88 3.32
C ALA A 9 -8.48 -30.24 3.30
N ASP A 10 -8.05 -30.66 2.11
CA ASP A 10 -7.23 -31.84 1.83
C ASP A 10 -5.72 -31.56 1.91
N HIS A 11 -5.33 -30.39 2.43
CA HIS A 11 -3.95 -29.89 2.42
C HIS A 11 -3.37 -29.64 1.02
N ALA A 12 -4.18 -29.64 -0.03
CA ALA A 12 -3.71 -29.33 -1.37
C ALA A 12 -3.43 -27.83 -1.53
N ALA A 13 -2.45 -27.50 -2.36
CA ALA A 13 -2.20 -26.12 -2.75
C ALA A 13 -3.26 -25.69 -3.79
N CYS A 14 -4.03 -24.66 -3.46
CA CYS A 14 -5.03 -24.09 -4.35
C CYS A 14 -4.61 -22.68 -4.80
N SER A 15 -5.07 -22.28 -5.99
CA SER A 15 -4.86 -20.91 -6.45
C SER A 15 -5.99 -20.40 -7.35
N GLN A 16 -6.17 -19.08 -7.38
CA GLN A 16 -7.13 -18.40 -8.24
C GLN A 16 -6.57 -17.05 -8.69
N ASN A 17 -6.85 -16.67 -9.94
CA ASN A 17 -6.46 -15.39 -10.49
C ASN A 17 -7.61 -14.36 -10.38
N ALA A 18 -7.24 -13.10 -10.21
CA ALA A 18 -8.16 -11.97 -10.30
C ALA A 18 -7.50 -10.81 -11.06
N SER A 19 -8.26 -10.16 -11.93
CA SER A 19 -7.78 -9.01 -12.71
C SER A 19 -7.85 -7.70 -11.92
N LEU A 20 -8.86 -7.56 -11.07
CA LEU A 20 -9.10 -6.36 -10.27
C LEU A 20 -8.71 -6.58 -8.81
N LEU A 21 -8.06 -5.59 -8.23
CA LEU A 21 -7.63 -5.63 -6.83
C LEU A 21 -8.82 -5.83 -5.88
N ALA A 22 -9.92 -5.10 -6.08
CA ALA A 22 -11.12 -5.24 -5.26
C ALA A 22 -11.63 -6.69 -5.24
N LYS A 23 -11.64 -7.34 -6.40
CA LYS A 23 -12.04 -8.75 -6.51
C LYS A 23 -11.04 -9.69 -5.84
N ALA A 24 -9.75 -9.41 -5.97
CA ALA A 24 -8.71 -10.19 -5.30
C ALA A 24 -8.85 -10.12 -3.76
N LEU A 25 -9.12 -8.94 -3.21
CA LEU A 25 -9.34 -8.73 -1.78
C LEU A 25 -10.60 -9.44 -1.27
N GLU A 26 -11.68 -9.41 -2.05
CA GLU A 26 -12.92 -10.15 -1.74
C GLU A 26 -12.65 -11.66 -1.65
N LEU A 27 -11.94 -12.24 -2.62
CA LEU A 27 -11.58 -13.66 -2.61
C LEU A 27 -10.71 -14.02 -1.40
N VAL A 28 -9.72 -13.20 -1.08
CA VAL A 28 -8.86 -13.41 0.10
C VAL A 28 -9.69 -13.42 1.37
N LYS A 29 -10.63 -12.48 1.51
CA LYS A 29 -11.54 -12.43 2.66
C LYS A 29 -12.40 -13.69 2.72
N GLU A 30 -13.01 -14.09 1.61
CA GLU A 30 -13.83 -15.29 1.52
C GLU A 30 -13.06 -16.54 1.99
N LYS A 31 -11.82 -16.74 1.51
CA LYS A 31 -11.02 -17.91 1.91
C LYS A 31 -10.61 -17.89 3.38
N ARG A 32 -10.34 -16.70 3.95
CA ARG A 32 -10.07 -16.55 5.39
C ARG A 32 -11.29 -16.83 6.24
N ASP A 33 -12.44 -16.27 5.86
CA ASP A 33 -13.70 -16.46 6.56
C ASP A 33 -14.16 -17.93 6.50
N ALA A 34 -13.83 -18.64 5.41
CA ALA A 34 -14.05 -20.09 5.27
C ALA A 34 -13.07 -20.96 6.09
N GLY A 35 -12.09 -20.37 6.79
CA GLY A 35 -11.17 -21.08 7.68
C GLY A 35 -10.01 -21.80 6.98
N TYR A 36 -9.75 -21.51 5.69
CA TYR A 36 -8.58 -22.06 5.01
C TYR A 36 -7.27 -21.50 5.58
N SER A 37 -6.21 -22.31 5.56
CA SER A 37 -4.89 -21.91 6.05
C SER A 37 -4.03 -21.33 4.92
N PHE A 38 -2.99 -20.57 5.30
CA PHE A 38 -2.03 -19.95 4.39
C PHE A 38 -2.64 -19.10 3.25
N VAL A 39 -3.71 -18.36 3.53
CA VAL A 39 -4.34 -17.47 2.55
C VAL A 39 -3.47 -16.25 2.26
N THR A 40 -2.88 -16.21 1.07
CA THR A 40 -2.00 -15.13 0.60
C THR A 40 -2.37 -14.65 -0.80
N MET A 41 -1.98 -13.42 -1.12
CA MET A 41 -2.21 -12.77 -2.42
C MET A 41 -0.92 -12.12 -2.89
N VAL A 42 -0.62 -12.27 -4.17
CA VAL A 42 0.50 -11.65 -4.85
C VAL A 42 0.02 -10.86 -6.06
N ALA A 43 0.71 -9.78 -6.38
CA ALA A 43 0.50 -8.99 -7.58
C ALA A 43 1.67 -9.21 -8.54
N GLU A 44 1.36 -9.33 -9.83
CA GLU A 44 2.36 -9.46 -10.88
C GLU A 44 3.01 -8.11 -11.24
N ASP A 45 2.31 -6.99 -11.04
CA ASP A 45 2.82 -5.67 -11.42
C ASP A 45 3.85 -5.17 -10.39
N PRO A 46 5.14 -5.09 -10.76
CA PRO A 46 6.19 -4.63 -9.85
C PRO A 46 6.09 -3.13 -9.54
N ASN A 47 5.33 -2.36 -10.32
CA ASN A 47 5.10 -0.93 -10.08
C ASN A 47 3.99 -0.68 -9.05
N GLN A 48 3.33 -1.74 -8.56
CA GLN A 48 2.33 -1.65 -7.51
C GLN A 48 3.00 -1.53 -6.12
N VAL A 49 3.86 -0.52 -5.96
CA VAL A 49 4.68 -0.25 -4.76
C VAL A 49 3.95 0.57 -3.68
N GLY A 50 2.72 1.02 -3.97
CA GLY A 50 1.89 1.81 -3.05
C GLY A 50 0.83 0.97 -2.33
N LYS A 51 0.40 1.42 -1.14
CA LYS A 51 -0.82 0.89 -0.51
C LYS A 51 -2.00 1.17 -1.44
N PRO A 52 -2.87 0.18 -1.70
CA PRO A 52 -4.14 0.41 -2.39
C PRO A 52 -4.93 1.56 -1.77
N GLY A 53 -5.33 2.53 -2.59
CA GLY A 53 -6.08 3.71 -2.13
C GLY A 53 -5.22 4.83 -1.50
N VAL A 54 -3.89 4.69 -1.45
CA VAL A 54 -2.99 5.81 -1.16
C VAL A 54 -2.70 6.50 -2.48
N ASP A 55 -3.35 7.62 -2.70
CA ASP A 55 -3.07 8.52 -3.82
C ASP A 55 -2.07 9.60 -3.37
N ALA A 56 -1.29 10.09 -4.34
CA ALA A 56 -0.15 10.95 -4.08
C ALA A 56 -0.61 12.35 -3.67
N VAL A 57 0.17 13.02 -2.81
CA VAL A 57 -0.04 14.45 -2.57
C VAL A 57 0.42 15.22 -3.80
N VAL A 58 -0.51 15.87 -4.50
CA VAL A 58 -0.24 16.66 -5.70
C VAL A 58 -0.49 18.12 -5.38
N ASN A 59 0.49 18.99 -5.69
CA ASN A 59 0.42 20.43 -5.39
C ASN A 59 0.11 20.75 -3.91
N GLY A 60 0.60 19.92 -2.99
CA GLY A 60 0.35 20.08 -1.56
C GLY A 60 -1.07 19.72 -1.11
N LYS A 61 -1.85 19.04 -1.96
CA LYS A 61 -3.20 18.57 -1.63
C LYS A 61 -3.27 17.06 -1.57
N THR A 62 -4.06 16.57 -0.63
CA THR A 62 -4.46 15.17 -0.56
C THR A 62 -5.42 14.81 -1.70
N PRO A 63 -5.65 13.51 -1.94
CA PRO A 63 -6.57 13.02 -2.98
C PRO A 63 -8.00 13.55 -2.88
N ASP A 64 -8.47 13.87 -1.67
CA ASP A 64 -9.77 14.48 -1.38
C ASP A 64 -9.76 16.01 -1.47
N GLY A 65 -8.66 16.61 -1.96
CA GLY A 65 -8.52 18.04 -2.22
C GLY A 65 -8.17 18.88 -0.98
N GLN A 66 -8.03 18.26 0.19
CA GLN A 66 -7.63 18.93 1.43
C GLN A 66 -6.16 19.33 1.37
N ASP A 67 -5.81 20.40 2.07
CA ASP A 67 -4.41 20.80 2.19
C ASP A 67 -3.65 19.78 3.04
N TYR A 68 -2.54 19.28 2.50
CA TYR A 68 -1.67 18.35 3.18
C TYR A 68 -0.76 19.12 4.15
N ASP A 69 -1.09 19.05 5.44
CA ASP A 69 -0.45 19.82 6.52
C ASP A 69 0.92 19.26 6.96
N TRP A 70 1.26 18.05 6.53
CA TRP A 70 2.47 17.38 6.95
C TRP A 70 3.72 17.97 6.27
N SER A 71 4.61 18.54 7.07
CA SER A 71 5.95 18.96 6.63
C SER A 71 7.05 18.30 7.48
N LYS A 72 8.12 17.87 6.80
CA LYS A 72 9.33 17.36 7.48
C LYS A 72 9.95 18.43 8.41
N ALA A 73 9.79 19.71 8.07
CA ALA A 73 10.23 20.84 8.87
C ALA A 73 9.52 20.94 10.24
N GLY A 74 8.26 20.50 10.34
CA GLY A 74 7.48 20.59 11.58
C GLY A 74 7.88 19.60 12.68
N ARG A 75 8.64 18.52 12.35
CA ARG A 75 9.06 17.49 13.33
C ARG A 75 10.55 17.21 13.37
N ALA A 76 11.33 17.64 12.37
CA ALA A 76 12.77 17.67 12.52
C ALA A 76 13.07 18.75 13.55
N GLY A 77 13.20 18.37 14.82
CA GLY A 77 13.54 19.30 15.90
C GLY A 77 14.69 20.23 15.49
N LYS A 78 14.74 21.41 16.12
CA LYS A 78 15.62 22.52 15.73
C LYS A 78 17.00 22.02 15.24
N PRO A 79 17.42 22.37 14.00
CA PRO A 79 18.74 22.02 13.48
C PRO A 79 19.82 22.33 14.52
N ARG A 80 20.80 21.43 14.66
CA ARG A 80 21.90 21.66 15.61
C ARG A 80 22.72 22.86 15.15
N LYS A 81 23.46 23.50 16.07
CA LYS A 81 24.21 24.76 15.82
C LYS A 81 25.14 24.73 14.58
N HIS A 82 25.53 23.53 14.13
CA HIS A 82 26.43 23.34 12.98
C HIS A 82 25.75 22.74 11.74
N ASP A 83 24.44 22.48 11.79
CA ASP A 83 23.70 21.97 10.64
C ASP A 83 23.48 23.10 9.63
N LYS A 84 23.81 22.86 8.36
CA LYS A 84 23.44 23.77 7.28
C LYS A 84 21.95 23.61 6.98
N VAL A 85 21.17 24.63 7.32
CA VAL A 85 19.76 24.69 6.97
C VAL A 85 19.66 25.02 5.49
N VAL A 86 19.17 24.07 4.70
CA VAL A 86 18.85 24.28 3.29
C VAL A 86 17.46 24.93 3.24
N THR A 87 17.42 26.23 2.93
CA THR A 87 16.19 27.05 2.94
C THR A 87 15.41 27.01 1.62
N HIS A 88 16.04 26.59 0.53
CA HIS A 88 15.41 26.45 -0.78
C HIS A 88 15.52 25.01 -1.24
N LYS A 89 14.37 24.39 -1.49
CA LYS A 89 14.28 23.06 -2.08
C LYS A 89 14.19 23.28 -3.58
N ASP A 90 15.10 22.69 -4.36
CA ASP A 90 15.07 22.81 -5.82
C ASP A 90 13.71 22.34 -6.35
N HIS A 91 13.17 23.13 -7.30
CA HIS A 91 11.83 22.98 -7.89
C HIS A 91 11.68 21.66 -8.66
#